data_AF-A0A810LD23-F1
#
_entry.id   AF-A0A810LD23-F1
#
_cell.length_a   1.000
_cell.length_b   1.000
_cell.length_c   1.000
_cell.angle_alpha   90.00
_cell.angle_beta   90.00
_cell.angle_gamma   90.00
#
_symmetry.space_group_name_H-M   'P 1'
#
loop_
_entity.id
_entity.type
_entity.pdbx_description
1 polymer ?
#
loop_
_entity_poly.entity_id
_entity_poly.type
_entity_poly.pdbx_seq_one_letter_code
_entity_poly.pdbx_strand_id
1 'polypeptide(L)'
;MLASTRAQGVLLVPDPDVMALRELVTELIALPAANRYLAGLVSGLELRYELPGGHPLLGRALPDLDPTLLHAGRAVVLEAGERARYPGDQVPGYGWGDEALLVRPDGRVGWVDDGYEPLADALTRWT
;
A
#
# COMPACT_ATOMS: atom_id res chain seq x y z
N MET A 1 14.83 -3.31 2.73
CA MET A 1 15.13 -2.43 3.88
C MET A 1 16.62 -2.41 4.27
N LEU A 2 17.32 -3.54 4.46
CA LEU A 2 18.74 -3.52 4.88
C LEU A 2 19.69 -2.70 3.98
N ALA A 3 19.51 -2.77 2.66
CA ALA A 3 20.36 -2.03 1.71
C ALA A 3 20.20 -0.50 1.86
N SER A 4 18.97 -0.02 2.07
CA SER A 4 18.65 1.40 2.23
C SER A 4 19.30 1.98 3.49
N THR A 5 19.25 1.26 4.61
CA THR A 5 19.88 1.69 5.86
C THR A 5 21.40 1.75 5.73
N ARG A 6 22.01 0.79 5.02
CA ARG A 6 23.46 0.82 4.74
C ARG A 6 23.84 2.03 3.89
N ALA A 7 23.07 2.33 2.84
CA ALA A 7 23.31 3.49 1.99
C ALA A 7 23.18 4.82 2.76
N GLN A 8 22.16 4.95 3.63
CA GLN A 8 22.00 6.11 4.51
C GLN A 8 23.19 6.27 5.47
N GLY A 9 23.68 5.17 6.04
CA GLY A 9 24.87 5.18 6.90
C GLY A 9 26.12 5.72 6.19
N VAL A 10 26.35 5.30 4.95
CA VAL A 10 27.46 5.81 4.12
C VAL A 10 27.27 7.30 3.84
N LEU A 11 26.05 7.72 3.46
CA LEU A 11 25.77 9.12 3.16
C LEU A 11 26.00 10.05 4.34
N LEU A 12 26.03 9.58 5.60
CA LEU A 12 26.25 10.39 6.79
C LEU A 12 27.73 10.53 7.18
N VAL A 13 28.65 9.80 6.54
CA VAL A 13 30.08 9.89 6.82
C VAL A 13 30.59 11.30 6.47
N PRO A 14 31.33 11.97 7.37
CA PRO A 14 31.92 13.29 7.12
C PRO A 14 33.20 13.15 6.28
N ASP A 15 33.05 12.67 5.06
CA ASP A 15 34.11 12.49 4.07
C ASP A 15 33.86 13.40 2.85
N PRO A 16 34.87 14.09 2.29
CA PRO A 16 34.68 15.04 1.19
C PRO A 16 34.02 14.43 -0.07
N ASP A 17 34.37 13.19 -0.43
CA ASP A 17 33.81 12.52 -1.61
C ASP A 17 32.36 12.11 -1.34
N VAL A 18 32.06 11.69 -0.11
CA VAL A 18 30.68 11.43 0.35
C VAL A 18 29.85 12.70 0.37
N MET A 19 30.42 13.85 0.72
CA MET A 19 29.72 15.14 0.72
C MET A 19 29.35 15.57 -0.70
N ALA A 20 30.28 15.45 -1.66
CA ALA A 20 30.00 15.71 -3.08
C ALA A 20 28.91 14.78 -3.63
N LEU A 21 28.93 13.50 -3.26
CA LEU A 21 27.86 12.56 -3.60
C LEU A 21 26.51 12.96 -2.96
N ARG A 22 26.53 13.43 -1.71
CA ARG A 22 25.32 13.89 -1.00
C ARG A 22 24.68 15.08 -1.71
N GLU A 23 25.47 16.01 -2.25
CA GLU A 23 24.97 17.13 -3.05
C GLU A 23 24.25 16.63 -4.31
N LEU A 24 24.86 15.74 -5.09
CA LEU A 24 24.22 15.14 -6.27
C LEU A 24 22.94 14.36 -5.92
N VAL A 25 22.95 13.58 -4.84
CA VAL A 25 21.77 12.86 -4.35
C VAL A 25 20.67 13.85 -3.93
N THR A 26 21.03 14.98 -3.32
CA THR A 26 20.09 16.03 -2.94
C THR A 26 19.43 16.65 -4.17
N GLU A 27 20.19 16.93 -5.22
CA GLU A 27 19.64 17.41 -6.50
C GLU A 27 18.71 16.38 -7.13
N LEU A 28 19.06 15.09 -7.10
CA LEU A 28 18.20 14.01 -7.59
C LEU A 28 16.90 13.91 -6.79
N ILE A 29 16.94 14.03 -5.46
CA ILE A 29 15.76 13.99 -4.58
C ILE A 29 14.80 15.15 -4.87
N ALA A 30 15.29 16.27 -5.41
CA ALA A 30 14.42 17.37 -5.84
C ALA A 30 13.54 16.99 -7.05
N LEU A 31 13.90 15.93 -7.80
CA LEU A 31 13.07 15.43 -8.89
C LEU A 31 11.85 14.67 -8.35
N PRO A 32 10.61 14.97 -8.79
CA PRO A 32 9.40 14.36 -8.24
C PRO A 32 9.36 12.83 -8.29
N ALA A 33 9.91 12.21 -9.34
CA ALA A 33 9.94 10.75 -9.47
C ALA A 33 10.86 10.08 -8.44
N ALA A 34 12.07 10.63 -8.25
CA ALA A 34 13.02 10.12 -7.26
C ALA A 34 12.52 10.35 -5.83
N ASN A 35 11.92 11.52 -5.57
CA ASN A 35 11.30 11.83 -4.28
C ASN A 35 10.22 10.82 -3.92
N ARG A 36 9.28 10.56 -4.84
CA ARG A 36 8.19 9.58 -4.64
C ARG A 36 8.72 8.18 -4.36
N TYR A 37 9.72 7.73 -5.12
CA TYR A 37 10.34 6.43 -4.91
C TYR A 37 10.97 6.31 -3.52
N LEU A 38 11.78 7.30 -3.11
CA LEU A 38 12.44 7.27 -1.81
C LEU A 38 11.45 7.41 -0.65
N ALA A 39 10.43 8.26 -0.80
CA ALA A 39 9.34 8.38 0.17
C ALA A 39 8.58 7.05 0.31
N GLY A 40 8.29 6.37 -0.80
CA GLY A 40 7.68 5.04 -0.82
C GLY A 40 8.54 3.96 -0.14
N LEU A 41 9.84 3.97 -0.43
CA LEU A 41 10.83 3.06 0.14
C LEU A 41 10.98 3.23 1.66
N VAL A 42 11.04 4.47 2.15
CA VAL A 42 11.23 4.78 3.59
C VAL A 42 9.95 4.58 4.39
N SER A 43 8.79 4.95 3.84
CA SER A 43 7.49 4.78 4.50
C SER A 43 7.00 3.33 4.49
N GLY A 44 7.52 2.48 3.60
CA GLY A 44 7.02 1.12 3.39
C GLY A 44 5.70 1.07 2.60
N LEU A 45 5.20 2.20 2.11
CA LEU A 45 3.95 2.28 1.33
C LEU A 45 4.07 1.56 -0.03
N GLU A 46 5.28 1.42 -0.57
CA GLU A 46 5.51 0.67 -1.80
C GLU A 46 5.52 -0.86 -1.61
N LEU A 47 5.52 -1.35 -0.37
CA LEU A 47 5.48 -2.79 -0.14
C LEU A 47 4.20 -3.36 -0.78
N ARG A 48 4.35 -4.42 -1.57
CA ARG A 48 3.26 -5.15 -2.20
C ARG A 48 3.44 -6.63 -1.89
N TYR A 49 2.40 -7.26 -1.36
CA TYR A 49 2.37 -8.73 -1.32
C TYR A 49 2.06 -9.28 -2.70
N GLU A 50 2.80 -10.30 -3.13
CA GLU A 50 2.46 -11.06 -4.32
C GLU A 50 1.24 -11.93 -4.00
N LEU A 51 0.09 -11.51 -4.52
CA LEU A 51 -1.17 -12.23 -4.43
C LEU A 51 -1.60 -12.68 -5.83
N PRO A 52 -2.31 -13.82 -5.94
CA PRO A 52 -2.87 -14.25 -7.22
C PRO A 52 -3.87 -13.21 -7.73
N GLY A 53 -3.86 -12.98 -9.05
CA GLY A 53 -4.68 -11.97 -9.72
C GLY A 53 -3.86 -10.90 -10.46
N GLY A 54 -4.54 -10.09 -11.28
CA GLY A 54 -3.92 -9.07 -12.13
C GLY A 54 -4.11 -7.63 -11.64
N HIS A 55 -5.01 -7.42 -10.67
CA HIS A 55 -5.42 -6.07 -10.29
C HIS A 55 -4.28 -5.26 -9.65
N PRO A 56 -4.02 -4.00 -10.07
CA PRO A 56 -2.89 -3.18 -9.59
C PRO A 56 -2.86 -2.93 -8.08
N LEU A 57 -4.03 -2.93 -7.42
CA LEU A 57 -4.17 -2.72 -5.98
C LEU A 57 -3.88 -3.97 -5.15
N LEU A 58 -3.93 -5.17 -5.74
CA LEU A 58 -3.73 -6.42 -4.98
C LEU A 58 -2.37 -6.42 -4.26
N GLY A 59 -2.45 -6.66 -2.95
CA GLY A 59 -1.31 -6.72 -2.03
C GLY A 59 -0.74 -5.38 -1.59
N ARG A 60 -1.23 -4.25 -2.14
CA ARG A 60 -0.83 -2.89 -1.74
C ARG A 60 -1.65 -2.39 -0.57
N ALA A 61 -1.14 -1.37 0.13
CA ALA A 61 -1.93 -0.60 1.08
C ALA A 61 -2.99 0.21 0.33
N LEU A 62 -4.23 0.24 0.83
CA LEU A 62 -5.28 1.08 0.25
C LEU A 62 -5.04 2.54 0.67
N PRO A 63 -4.87 3.48 -0.27
CA PRO A 63 -4.67 4.89 0.08
C PRO A 63 -5.95 5.49 0.67
N ASP A 64 -5.80 6.50 1.53
CA ASP A 64 -6.92 7.26 2.14
C ASP A 64 -7.98 6.40 2.86
N LEU A 65 -7.59 5.19 3.30
CA LEU A 65 -8.41 4.34 4.14
C LEU A 65 -8.58 4.97 5.53
N ASP A 66 -9.81 5.09 6.00
CA ASP A 66 -10.08 5.43 7.39
C ASP A 66 -9.55 4.31 8.31
N PRO A 67 -8.54 4.58 9.15
CA PRO A 67 -7.94 3.55 10.00
C PRO A 67 -8.90 3.02 11.06
N THR A 68 -9.98 3.75 11.38
CA THR A 68 -10.96 3.30 12.36
C THR A 68 -11.67 2.01 11.96
N LEU A 69 -11.73 1.73 10.65
CA LEU A 69 -12.31 0.51 10.08
C LEU A 69 -11.56 -0.76 10.50
N LEU A 70 -10.27 -0.62 10.79
CA LEU A 70 -9.40 -1.74 11.11
C LEU A 70 -9.17 -1.91 12.62
N HIS A 71 -9.71 -1.02 13.47
CA HIS A 71 -9.54 -1.09 14.93
C HIS A 71 -10.04 -2.40 15.54
N ALA A 72 -11.02 -3.05 14.92
CA ALA A 72 -11.53 -4.35 15.36
C ALA A 72 -10.55 -5.50 15.06
N GLY A 73 -9.46 -5.25 14.31
CA GLY A 73 -8.51 -6.28 13.89
C GLY A 73 -9.11 -7.28 12.90
N ARG A 74 -10.16 -6.90 12.17
CA ARG A 74 -10.87 -7.76 11.20
C ARG A 74 -10.72 -7.22 9.79
N ALA A 75 -10.81 -8.11 8.80
CA ALA A 75 -10.92 -7.71 7.42
C ALA A 75 -12.27 -7.03 7.17
N VAL A 76 -12.29 -6.06 6.26
CA VAL A 76 -13.50 -5.29 5.88
C VAL A 76 -13.69 -5.36 4.37
N VAL A 77 -14.95 -5.39 3.93
CA VAL A 77 -15.29 -5.28 2.51
C VAL A 77 -15.73 -3.84 2.25
N LEU A 78 -15.04 -3.18 1.32
CA LEU A 78 -15.36 -1.84 0.87
C LEU A 78 -16.03 -1.92 -0.49
N GLU A 79 -17.12 -1.20 -0.66
CA GLU A 79 -17.88 -1.17 -1.92
C GLU A 79 -18.31 0.26 -2.24
N ALA A 80 -18.40 0.55 -3.54
CA ALA A 80 -18.99 1.79 -4.02
C ALA A 80 -20.51 1.67 -4.12
N GLY A 81 -21.22 2.76 -3.78
CA GLY A 81 -22.66 2.89 -3.96
C GLY A 81 -23.49 2.77 -2.68
N GLU A 82 -24.78 3.08 -2.80
CA GLU A 82 -25.72 3.12 -1.66
C GLU A 82 -26.16 1.73 -1.19
N ARG A 83 -26.05 0.72 -2.06
CA ARG A 83 -26.49 -0.65 -1.76
C ARG A 83 -25.40 -1.63 -2.12
N ALA A 84 -24.82 -2.20 -1.09
CA ALA A 84 -23.74 -3.13 -1.25
C ALA A 84 -24.22 -4.53 -1.67
N ARG A 85 -23.37 -5.17 -2.46
CA ARG A 85 -23.48 -6.52 -3.02
C ARG A 85 -23.05 -7.59 -2.00
N TYR A 86 -22.06 -7.33 -1.15
CA TYR A 86 -21.49 -8.29 -0.19
C TYR A 86 -21.64 -7.83 1.26
N PRO A 87 -22.64 -8.33 2.02
CA PRO A 87 -22.90 -7.90 3.40
C PRO A 87 -21.77 -8.32 4.36
N GLY A 88 -20.95 -7.35 4.80
CA GLY A 88 -19.97 -7.51 5.89
C GLY A 88 -19.37 -6.16 6.29
N ASP A 89 -19.30 -5.85 7.60
CA ASP A 89 -18.78 -4.60 8.22
C ASP A 89 -18.62 -3.40 7.25
N GLN A 90 -19.72 -3.03 6.59
CA GLN A 90 -19.71 -2.07 5.49
C GLN A 90 -19.63 -0.66 6.04
N VAL A 91 -18.66 0.11 5.57
CA VAL A 91 -18.61 1.55 5.85
C VAL A 91 -18.62 2.28 4.51
N PRO A 92 -19.40 3.38 4.36
CA PRO A 92 -19.47 4.15 3.13
C PRO A 92 -18.07 4.46 2.62
N GLY A 93 -17.75 3.91 1.45
CA GLY A 93 -16.46 4.07 0.83
C GLY A 93 -16.24 5.53 0.46
N TYR A 94 -15.09 6.08 0.84
CA TYR A 94 -14.47 7.07 -0.02
C TYR A 94 -14.22 6.37 -1.36
N GLY A 95 -14.90 6.81 -2.42
CA GLY A 95 -15.00 6.07 -3.67
C GLY A 95 -13.65 5.76 -4.29
N TRP A 96 -13.27 4.48 -4.28
CA TRP A 96 -12.22 3.92 -5.12
C TRP A 96 -12.87 3.22 -6.31
N GLY A 97 -13.42 4.02 -7.23
CA GLY A 97 -14.05 3.50 -8.46
C GLY A 97 -15.37 2.76 -8.23
N ASP A 98 -15.67 1.82 -9.11
CA ASP A 98 -16.93 1.06 -9.16
C ASP A 98 -16.78 -0.40 -8.63
N GLU A 99 -15.61 -0.73 -8.05
CA GLU A 99 -15.24 -2.10 -7.66
C GLU A 99 -15.37 -2.34 -6.15
N ALA A 100 -15.63 -3.60 -5.77
CA ALA A 100 -15.59 -4.03 -4.38
C ALA A 100 -14.19 -4.55 -4.01
N LEU A 101 -13.73 -4.24 -2.81
CA LEU A 101 -12.39 -4.56 -2.31
C LEU A 101 -12.48 -5.24 -0.94
N LEU A 102 -11.68 -6.29 -0.71
CA LEU A 102 -11.45 -6.79 0.65
C LEU A 102 -10.15 -6.18 1.17
N VAL A 103 -10.24 -5.44 2.28
CA VAL A 103 -9.08 -4.90 2.99
C VAL A 103 -8.82 -5.73 4.23
N ARG A 104 -7.60 -6.25 4.33
CA ARG A 104 -7.11 -7.02 5.48
C ARG A 104 -6.97 -6.14 6.74
N PRO A 105 -6.86 -6.73 7.94
CA PRO A 105 -6.62 -5.98 9.18
C PRO A 105 -5.36 -5.10 9.17
N ASP A 106 -4.38 -5.41 8.31
CA ASP A 106 -3.15 -4.62 8.12
C ASP A 106 -3.26 -3.52 7.05
N GLY A 107 -4.48 -3.23 6.58
CA GLY A 107 -4.76 -2.15 5.63
C GLY A 107 -4.42 -2.45 4.17
N ARG A 108 -4.16 -3.73 3.86
CA ARG A 108 -3.79 -4.17 2.51
C ARG A 108 -4.94 -4.81 1.78
N VAL A 109 -5.00 -4.55 0.48
CA VAL A 109 -6.01 -5.16 -0.40
C VAL A 109 -5.69 -6.65 -0.57
N GLY A 110 -6.57 -7.50 -0.03
CA GLY A 110 -6.47 -8.96 -0.11
C GLY A 110 -7.27 -9.57 -1.25
N TRP A 111 -8.23 -8.82 -1.82
CA TRP A 111 -9.09 -9.24 -2.92
C TRP A 111 -9.77 -8.03 -3.61
N VAL A 112 -10.18 -8.21 -4.86
CA VAL A 112 -10.89 -7.23 -5.71
C VAL A 112 -11.98 -7.97 -6.51
N ASP A 113 -13.14 -7.34 -6.72
CA ASP A 113 -14.23 -7.87 -7.57
C ASP A 113 -13.92 -7.67 -9.07
N ASP A 114 -12.80 -8.23 -9.54
CA ASP A 114 -12.35 -8.19 -10.94
C ASP A 114 -12.73 -9.45 -11.74
N GLY A 115 -13.51 -10.35 -11.13
CA GLY A 115 -13.93 -11.63 -11.70
C GLY A 115 -12.86 -12.73 -11.67
N TYR A 116 -11.68 -12.49 -11.10
CA TYR A 116 -10.62 -13.49 -10.98
C TYR A 116 -10.92 -14.56 -9.92
N GLU A 117 -11.36 -14.14 -8.73
CA GLU A 117 -11.63 -14.99 -7.58
C GLU A 117 -12.95 -14.58 -6.92
N PRO A 118 -13.81 -15.52 -6.48
CA PRO A 118 -14.99 -15.18 -5.68
C PRO A 118 -14.63 -14.68 -4.27
N LEU A 119 -15.39 -13.74 -3.71
CA LEU A 119 -15.18 -13.23 -2.35
C LEU A 119 -15.17 -14.35 -1.28
N ALA A 120 -15.98 -15.39 -1.44
CA ALA A 120 -16.03 -16.51 -0.51
C ALA A 120 -14.67 -17.21 -0.34
N ASP A 121 -13.96 -17.42 -1.46
CA ASP A 121 -12.65 -18.04 -1.46
C ASP A 121 -11.60 -17.11 -0.83
N ALA A 122 -11.67 -15.82 -1.14
CA ALA A 122 -10.82 -14.81 -0.51
C ALA A 122 -11.02 -14.74 1.01
N LEU A 123 -12.26 -14.81 1.51
CA LEU A 123 -12.53 -14.80 2.95
C LEU A 123 -11.88 -15.99 3.65
N THR A 124 -11.95 -17.21 3.09
CA THR A 124 -11.28 -18.39 3.70
C THR A 124 -9.77 -18.24 3.84
N ARG A 125 -9.12 -17.40 3.02
CA ARG A 125 -7.68 -17.13 3.09
C ARG A 125 -7.32 -16.14 4.20
N TRP A 126 -8.25 -15.27 4.57
CA TRP A 126 -7.98 -14.08 5.38
C TRP A 126 -8.81 -13.97 6.68
N THR A 127 -9.71 -14.91 6.96
CA THR A 127 -10.45 -15.06 8.22
C THR A 127 -10.03 -16.33 8.95
#